data_AF-A0A2E1VX47-F1
#
_entry.id   AF-A0A2E1VX47-F1
#
_cell.length_a   1.000
_cell.length_b   1.000
_cell.length_c   1.000
_cell.angle_alpha   90.00
_cell.angle_beta   90.00
_cell.angle_gamma   90.00
#
_symmetry.space_group_name_H-M   'P 1'
#
loop_
_entity.id
_entity.type
_entity.pdbx_description
1 polymer ?
#
loop_
_entity_poly.entity_id
_entity_poly.type
_entity_poly.pdbx_seq_one_letter_code
_entity_poly.pdbx_strand_id
1 'polypeptide(L)'
;MRDPWYGGDRDVFKWSTLVHLARRESVPAILHVAMYRPAVDPPPLLTAQGHVALPVEVRQHFWNLDNIQYLSGVTGLAIDVYKEPFVHRAPYFNEVCRRIQAMSTPVVVFLDPDIGVESDAVGLAFVVSAEVALVFDALRAGDVLVCYQRARRQKDWRGRARRAFANAPGLPSFDVEVLRSELARDVLLLAAKKAP
;
A
#
# COMPACT_ATOMS: atom_id res chain seq x y z
N MET A 1 -6.49 -1.70 -2.39
CA MET A 1 -6.20 -1.81 -3.84
C MET A 1 -7.30 -2.60 -4.56
N ARG A 2 -7.61 -2.29 -5.83
CA ARG A 2 -8.41 -3.13 -6.74
C ARG A 2 -7.56 -3.60 -7.92
N ASP A 3 -7.86 -4.76 -8.48
CA ASP A 3 -7.15 -5.33 -9.63
C ASP A 3 -6.98 -4.35 -10.81
N PRO A 4 -8.00 -3.58 -11.25
CA PRO A 4 -7.87 -2.66 -12.39
C PRO A 4 -6.93 -1.49 -12.19
N TRP A 5 -6.41 -1.31 -10.98
CA TRP A 5 -5.55 -0.17 -10.64
C TRP A 5 -4.08 -0.54 -10.60
N TYR A 6 -3.75 -1.81 -10.82
CA TYR A 6 -2.38 -2.29 -10.91
C TYR A 6 -1.81 -2.05 -12.33
N GLY A 7 -0.51 -1.75 -12.39
CA GLY A 7 0.26 -1.67 -13.64
C GLY A 7 0.39 -0.26 -14.22
N GLY A 8 0.09 0.79 -13.45
CA GLY A 8 0.23 2.19 -13.88
C GLY A 8 1.43 2.92 -13.27
N ASP A 9 1.58 4.19 -13.63
CA ASP A 9 2.63 5.10 -13.12
C ASP A 9 2.70 5.16 -11.58
N ARG A 10 1.55 5.04 -10.91
CA ARG A 10 1.48 5.00 -9.43
C ARG A 10 2.15 3.75 -8.88
N ASP A 11 2.03 2.60 -9.54
CA ASP A 11 2.67 1.36 -9.08
C ASP A 11 4.17 1.36 -9.38
N VAL A 12 4.58 1.93 -10.52
CA VAL A 12 6.00 2.19 -10.79
C VAL A 12 6.60 3.05 -9.68
N PHE A 13 5.91 4.12 -9.27
CA PHE A 13 6.32 4.95 -8.14
C PHE A 13 6.36 4.18 -6.82
N LYS A 14 5.29 3.46 -6.46
CA LYS A 14 5.22 2.66 -5.22
C LYS A 14 6.41 1.70 -5.14
N TRP A 15 6.60 0.86 -6.16
CA TRP A 15 7.62 -0.19 -6.13
C TRP A 15 9.04 0.37 -6.23
N SER A 16 9.26 1.45 -6.99
CA SER A 16 10.55 2.16 -6.99
C SER A 16 10.91 2.67 -5.59
N THR A 17 9.94 3.25 -4.88
CA THR A 17 10.14 3.72 -3.51
C THR A 17 10.37 2.56 -2.53
N LEU A 18 9.57 1.50 -2.58
CA LEU A 18 9.72 0.37 -1.65
C LEU A 18 11.07 -0.32 -1.83
N VAL A 19 11.50 -0.56 -3.07
CA VAL A 19 12.82 -1.14 -3.36
C VAL A 19 13.94 -0.19 -2.92
N HIS A 20 13.79 1.12 -3.14
CA HIS A 20 14.75 2.10 -2.67
C HIS A 20 14.89 2.09 -1.13
N LEU A 21 13.77 2.15 -0.41
CA LEU A 21 13.75 2.13 1.06
C LEU A 21 14.33 0.82 1.60
N ALA A 22 13.92 -0.32 1.05
CA ALA A 22 14.44 -1.63 1.45
C ALA A 22 15.97 -1.69 1.32
N ARG A 23 16.52 -1.23 0.18
CA ARG A 23 17.97 -1.17 -0.03
C ARG A 23 18.67 -0.18 0.89
N ARG A 24 18.14 1.04 1.01
CA ARG A 24 18.71 2.11 1.84
C ARG A 24 18.80 1.69 3.31
N GLU A 25 17.77 1.03 3.81
CA GLU A 25 17.66 0.60 5.21
C GLU A 25 18.25 -0.79 5.46
N SER A 26 18.80 -1.46 4.42
CA SER A 26 19.28 -2.84 4.49
C SER A 26 18.23 -3.85 4.98
N VAL A 27 16.98 -3.62 4.58
CA VAL A 27 15.82 -4.44 4.92
C VAL A 27 15.59 -5.47 3.80
N PRO A 28 15.72 -6.78 4.06
CA PRO A 28 15.72 -7.81 3.00
C PRO A 28 14.32 -8.19 2.49
N ALA A 29 13.26 -7.78 3.18
CA ALA A 29 11.89 -8.20 2.90
C ALA A 29 10.92 -7.02 2.77
N ILE A 30 9.92 -7.18 1.90
CA ILE A 30 8.78 -6.29 1.74
C ILE A 30 7.50 -7.13 1.92
N LEU A 31 6.64 -6.70 2.85
CA LEU A 31 5.28 -7.22 2.98
C LEU A 31 4.30 -6.18 2.40
N HIS A 32 3.71 -6.48 1.24
CA HIS A 32 2.67 -5.67 0.64
C HIS A 32 1.30 -6.06 1.20
N VAL A 33 0.73 -5.20 2.04
CA VAL A 33 -0.64 -5.30 2.53
C VAL A 33 -1.55 -4.60 1.53
N ALA A 34 -2.07 -5.37 0.56
CA ALA A 34 -2.76 -4.81 -0.60
C ALA A 34 -4.12 -4.15 -0.26
N MET A 35 -4.67 -4.42 0.93
CA MET A 35 -6.02 -4.00 1.34
C MET A 35 -7.00 -4.30 0.21
N TYR A 36 -6.97 -5.56 -0.22
CA TYR A 36 -7.49 -5.97 -1.52
C TYR A 36 -9.02 -5.90 -1.53
N ARG A 37 -9.57 -5.17 -2.49
CA ARG A 37 -11.01 -5.08 -2.73
C ARG A 37 -11.26 -5.67 -4.11
N PRO A 38 -11.70 -6.94 -4.20
CA PRO A 38 -12.00 -7.57 -5.48
C PRO A 38 -12.91 -6.67 -6.31
N ALA A 39 -12.57 -6.48 -7.58
CA ALA A 39 -13.45 -5.75 -8.48
C ALA A 39 -14.73 -6.57 -8.69
N VAL A 40 -15.88 -5.89 -8.61
CA VAL A 40 -17.11 -6.39 -9.20
C VAL A 40 -17.03 -6.08 -10.70
N ASP A 41 -17.60 -6.95 -11.53
CA ASP A 41 -17.42 -7.04 -12.98
C ASP A 41 -17.01 -5.75 -13.70
N PRO A 42 -16.04 -5.85 -14.61
CA PRO A 42 -15.53 -4.69 -15.32
C PRO A 42 -16.60 -4.03 -16.18
N PRO A 43 -16.53 -2.71 -16.38
CA PRO A 43 -17.37 -2.06 -17.37
C PRO A 43 -17.09 -2.68 -18.76
N PRO A 44 -18.13 -2.93 -19.57
CA PRO A 44 -17.96 -3.48 -20.90
C PRO A 44 -17.33 -2.45 -21.84
N LEU A 45 -16.83 -2.93 -22.98
CA LEU A 45 -16.53 -2.09 -24.14
C LEU A 45 -17.84 -1.56 -24.72
N LEU A 46 -17.84 -0.28 -25.09
CA LEU A 46 -18.94 0.35 -25.80
C LEU A 46 -18.65 0.31 -27.30
N THR A 47 -19.54 -0.34 -28.06
CA THR A 47 -19.46 -0.44 -29.52
C THR A 47 -20.74 0.09 -30.14
N ALA A 48 -20.72 0.37 -31.45
CA ALA A 48 -21.95 0.73 -32.17
C ALA A 48 -23.01 -0.40 -32.15
N GLN A 49 -22.59 -1.63 -31.88
CA GLN A 49 -23.43 -2.83 -31.82
C GLN A 49 -23.86 -3.18 -30.38
N GLY A 50 -23.51 -2.34 -29.40
CA GLY A 50 -23.85 -2.53 -27.99
C GLY A 50 -22.64 -2.80 -27.10
N HIS A 51 -22.89 -3.44 -25.96
CA HIS A 51 -21.90 -3.68 -24.92
C HIS A 51 -21.21 -5.03 -25.10
N VAL A 52 -19.87 -5.04 -25.10
CA VAL A 52 -19.07 -6.27 -25.22
C VAL A 52 -18.24 -6.45 -23.95
N ALA A 53 -18.27 -7.64 -23.35
CA ALA A 53 -17.45 -7.92 -22.17
C ALA A 53 -15.95 -7.81 -22.50
N LEU A 54 -15.14 -7.39 -21.53
CA LEU A 54 -13.69 -7.42 -21.68
C LEU A 54 -13.19 -8.87 -21.79
N PRO A 55 -12.34 -9.20 -22.80
CA PRO A 55 -11.73 -10.53 -22.89
C PRO A 55 -10.99 -10.90 -21.61
N VAL A 56 -11.16 -12.14 -21.15
CA VAL A 56 -10.65 -12.59 -19.85
C VAL A 56 -9.12 -12.59 -19.83
N GLU A 57 -8.50 -12.96 -20.93
CA GLU A 57 -7.05 -13.00 -21.13
C GLU A 57 -6.41 -11.61 -21.00
N VAL A 58 -7.06 -10.58 -21.53
CA VAL A 58 -6.60 -9.18 -21.43
C VAL A 58 -6.68 -8.72 -19.98
N ARG A 59 -7.79 -9.01 -19.29
CA ARG A 59 -7.96 -8.65 -17.88
C ARG A 59 -6.93 -9.34 -16.99
N GLN A 60 -6.73 -10.64 -17.18
CA GLN A 60 -5.75 -11.39 -16.42
C GLN A 60 -4.33 -10.88 -16.66
N HIS A 61 -4.00 -10.43 -17.87
CA HIS A 61 -2.67 -9.89 -18.14
C HIS A 61 -2.41 -8.58 -17.40
N PHE A 62 -3.32 -7.61 -17.48
CA PHE A 62 -3.10 -6.26 -16.92
C PHE A 62 -3.48 -6.12 -15.45
N TRP A 63 -4.41 -6.94 -14.95
CA TRP A 63 -4.97 -6.78 -13.60
C TRP A 63 -4.50 -7.86 -12.62
N ASN A 64 -3.38 -8.51 -12.92
CA ASN A 64 -2.82 -9.53 -12.05
C ASN A 64 -1.74 -8.95 -11.13
N LEU A 65 -2.12 -8.69 -9.86
CA LEU A 65 -1.19 -8.27 -8.82
C LEU A 65 -0.06 -9.29 -8.58
N ASP A 66 -0.27 -10.57 -8.88
CA ASP A 66 0.71 -11.63 -8.62
C ASP A 66 1.93 -11.50 -9.56
N ASN A 67 1.82 -10.70 -10.63
CA ASN A 67 2.95 -10.34 -11.50
C ASN A 67 4.09 -9.67 -10.72
N ILE A 68 3.82 -9.11 -9.53
CA ILE A 68 4.85 -8.52 -8.69
C ILE A 68 5.91 -9.51 -8.24
N GLN A 69 5.63 -10.81 -8.24
CA GLN A 69 6.60 -11.84 -7.89
C GLN A 69 7.83 -11.83 -8.80
N TYR A 70 7.68 -11.38 -10.06
CA TYR A 70 8.83 -11.17 -10.95
C TYR A 70 9.83 -10.14 -10.37
N LEU A 71 9.34 -9.10 -9.68
CA LEU A 71 10.18 -8.08 -9.06
C LEU A 71 11.07 -8.68 -7.96
N SER A 72 10.58 -9.68 -7.23
CA SER A 72 11.37 -10.38 -6.21
C SER A 72 12.63 -11.01 -6.82
N GLY A 73 12.47 -11.72 -7.94
CA GLY A 73 13.58 -12.38 -8.65
C GLY A 73 14.66 -11.42 -9.16
N VAL A 74 14.27 -10.27 -9.70
CA VAL A 74 15.23 -9.29 -10.25
C VAL A 74 15.87 -8.38 -9.20
N THR A 75 15.21 -8.19 -8.05
CA THR A 75 15.73 -7.31 -6.97
C THR A 75 16.52 -8.07 -5.91
N GLY A 76 16.29 -9.38 -5.77
CA GLY A 76 16.80 -10.19 -4.67
C GLY A 76 16.10 -9.95 -3.32
N LEU A 77 15.05 -9.12 -3.29
CA LEU A 77 14.24 -8.87 -2.09
C LEU A 77 13.18 -9.94 -1.95
N ALA A 78 12.92 -10.40 -0.72
CA ALA A 78 11.76 -11.24 -0.42
C ALA A 78 10.49 -10.37 -0.48
N ILE A 79 9.59 -10.63 -1.42
CA ILE A 79 8.33 -9.86 -1.57
C ILE A 79 7.14 -10.77 -1.30
N ASP A 80 6.48 -10.56 -0.16
CA ASP A 80 5.20 -11.21 0.18
C ASP A 80 4.04 -10.25 -0.08
N VAL A 81 2.93 -10.78 -0.59
CA VAL A 81 1.72 -10.01 -0.90
C VAL A 81 0.54 -10.59 -0.12
N TYR A 82 0.07 -9.84 0.86
CA TYR A 82 -1.16 -10.16 1.56
C TYR A 82 -2.36 -9.61 0.77
N LYS A 83 -2.96 -10.51 -0.05
CA LYS A 83 -4.06 -10.25 -1.00
C LYS A 83 -5.41 -10.79 -0.51
N GLU A 84 -5.57 -11.07 0.79
CA GLU A 84 -6.90 -11.45 1.30
C GLU A 84 -7.92 -10.31 1.11
N PRO A 85 -9.21 -10.59 0.88
CA PRO A 85 -10.23 -9.56 0.76
C PRO A 85 -10.35 -8.70 2.02
N PHE A 86 -10.18 -7.39 1.86
CA PHE A 86 -10.37 -6.40 2.92
C PHE A 86 -11.85 -6.06 3.09
N VAL A 87 -12.56 -6.92 3.83
CA VAL A 87 -14.00 -6.79 4.12
C VAL A 87 -14.23 -6.39 5.58
N HIS A 88 -13.55 -7.06 6.51
CA HIS A 88 -13.70 -6.87 7.95
C HIS A 88 -12.39 -6.37 8.55
N ARG A 89 -12.40 -5.14 9.06
CA ARG A 89 -11.19 -4.41 9.47
C ARG A 89 -10.40 -5.13 10.56
N ALA A 90 -11.06 -5.42 11.69
CA ALA A 90 -10.41 -6.05 12.85
C ALA A 90 -9.75 -7.41 12.54
N PRO A 91 -10.45 -8.43 11.99
CA PRO A 91 -9.80 -9.70 11.68
C PRO A 91 -8.72 -9.56 10.60
N TYR A 92 -8.90 -8.66 9.63
CA TYR A 92 -7.91 -8.42 8.59
C TYR A 92 -6.59 -7.89 9.18
N PHE A 93 -6.66 -6.87 10.03
CA PHE A 93 -5.45 -6.30 10.63
C PHE A 93 -4.85 -7.18 11.74
N ASN A 94 -5.64 -7.99 12.44
CA ASN A 94 -5.12 -9.03 13.33
C ASN A 94 -4.23 -10.02 12.56
N GLU A 95 -4.68 -10.46 11.38
CA GLU A 95 -3.89 -11.35 10.53
C GLU A 95 -2.64 -10.66 9.97
N VAL A 96 -2.74 -9.38 9.56
CA VAL A 96 -1.56 -8.58 9.15
C VAL A 96 -0.53 -8.54 10.27
N CYS A 97 -0.94 -8.23 11.51
CA CYS A 97 -0.04 -8.16 12.66
C CYS A 97 0.59 -9.52 12.96
N ARG A 98 -0.20 -10.60 12.90
CA ARG A 98 0.31 -11.97 13.09
C ARG A 98 1.40 -12.30 12.05
N ARG A 99 1.20 -11.91 10.79
CA ARG A 99 2.19 -12.13 9.72
C ARG A 99 3.48 -11.35 9.98
N ILE A 100 3.38 -10.06 10.30
CA ILE A 100 4.52 -9.22 10.65
C ILE A 100 5.33 -9.85 11.80
N GLN A 101 4.64 -10.23 12.88
CA GLN A 101 5.26 -10.81 14.06
C GLN A 101 5.90 -12.18 13.81
N ALA A 102 5.44 -12.93 12.80
CA ALA A 102 6.03 -14.19 12.39
C ALA A 102 7.29 -14.05 11.53
N MET A 103 7.58 -12.85 11.01
CA MET A 103 8.79 -12.62 10.22
C MET A 103 10.03 -12.64 11.12
N SER A 104 11.14 -13.20 10.64
CA SER A 104 12.40 -13.34 11.39
C SER A 104 13.43 -12.28 11.03
N THR A 105 13.28 -11.65 9.87
CA THR A 105 14.16 -10.57 9.37
C THR A 105 13.44 -9.23 9.42
N PRO A 106 14.19 -8.11 9.40
CA PRO A 106 13.59 -6.80 9.20
C PRO A 106 12.71 -6.76 7.94
N VAL A 107 11.63 -5.97 7.98
CA VAL A 107 10.66 -5.88 6.88
C VAL A 107 10.19 -4.45 6.63
N VAL A 108 9.99 -4.12 5.34
CA VAL A 108 9.18 -2.97 4.92
C VAL A 108 7.73 -3.42 4.81
N VAL A 109 6.87 -2.94 5.71
CA VAL A 109 5.42 -3.18 5.65
C VAL A 109 4.77 -2.06 4.88
N PHE A 110 4.17 -2.38 3.73
CA PHE A 110 3.50 -1.41 2.87
C PHE A 110 1.98 -1.55 2.93
N LEU A 111 1.30 -0.56 3.51
CA LEU A 111 -0.16 -0.46 3.49
C LEU A 111 -0.59 0.26 2.20
N ASP A 112 -1.36 -0.44 1.36
CA ASP A 112 -1.82 0.04 0.05
C ASP A 112 -3.36 0.20 -0.03
N PRO A 113 -3.95 1.09 0.79
CA PRO A 113 -5.35 1.45 0.64
C PRO A 113 -5.56 2.16 -0.71
N ASP A 114 -6.81 2.29 -1.09
CA ASP A 114 -7.20 2.90 -2.37
C ASP A 114 -7.02 4.41 -2.41
N ILE A 115 -7.16 5.06 -1.25
CA ILE A 115 -7.07 6.52 -1.10
C ILE A 115 -5.95 6.90 -0.14
N GLY A 116 -5.85 6.29 1.04
CA GLY A 116 -4.77 6.59 1.98
C GLY A 116 -5.20 6.57 3.44
N VAL A 117 -4.47 7.32 4.27
CA VAL A 117 -4.69 7.41 5.71
C VAL A 117 -5.81 8.41 6.02
N GLU A 118 -6.66 8.09 7.00
CA GLU A 118 -7.61 9.01 7.64
C GLU A 118 -7.56 8.86 9.17
N SER A 119 -7.90 9.92 9.90
CA SER A 119 -8.18 9.85 11.34
C SER A 119 -9.32 8.89 11.69
N ASP A 120 -10.46 8.99 11.00
CA ASP A 120 -11.71 8.35 11.40
C ASP A 120 -12.32 7.46 10.30
N ALA A 121 -13.39 6.72 10.64
CA ALA A 121 -13.98 5.71 9.76
C ALA A 121 -14.56 6.31 8.45
N VAL A 122 -13.90 6.03 7.31
CA VAL A 122 -14.35 6.48 5.97
C VAL A 122 -14.51 5.32 4.97
N GLY A 123 -14.81 4.13 5.47
CA GLY A 123 -15.00 2.93 4.65
C GLY A 123 -13.70 2.24 4.22
N LEU A 124 -13.82 1.18 3.43
CA LEU A 124 -12.72 0.27 3.10
C LEU A 124 -11.69 0.84 2.11
N ALA A 125 -11.91 2.07 1.61
CA ALA A 125 -10.95 2.74 0.72
C ALA A 125 -9.76 3.37 1.47
N PHE A 126 -9.85 3.44 2.79
CA PHE A 126 -8.88 4.10 3.66
C PHE A 126 -8.34 3.11 4.69
N VAL A 127 -7.12 3.37 5.15
CA VAL A 127 -6.61 2.87 6.43
C VAL A 127 -6.84 3.94 7.49
N VAL A 128 -7.37 3.56 8.65
CA VAL A 128 -7.60 4.52 9.75
C VAL A 128 -6.41 4.59 10.69
N SER A 129 -6.26 5.70 11.41
CA SER A 129 -5.15 5.90 12.35
C SER A 129 -4.97 4.75 13.35
N ALA A 130 -6.06 4.17 13.86
CA ALA A 130 -5.99 3.03 14.79
C ALA A 130 -5.32 1.79 14.15
N GLU A 131 -5.50 1.57 12.85
CA GLU A 131 -4.89 0.43 12.15
C GLU A 131 -3.44 0.71 11.80
N VAL A 132 -3.11 1.95 11.43
CA VAL A 132 -1.72 2.38 11.26
C VAL A 132 -0.94 2.18 12.57
N ALA A 133 -1.54 2.59 13.70
CA ALA A 133 -0.96 2.39 15.04
C ALA A 133 -0.77 0.89 15.34
N LEU A 134 -1.82 0.08 15.16
CA LEU A 134 -1.79 -1.36 15.39
C LEU A 134 -0.69 -2.06 14.58
N VAL A 135 -0.56 -1.72 13.30
CA VAL A 135 0.50 -2.26 12.43
C VAL A 135 1.88 -1.78 12.90
N PHE A 136 2.02 -0.50 13.27
CA PHE A 136 3.28 0.04 13.76
C PHE A 136 3.72 -0.57 15.10
N ASP A 137 2.79 -0.96 15.96
CA ASP A 137 3.07 -1.65 17.21
C ASP A 137 3.48 -3.10 17.00
N ALA A 138 3.03 -3.74 15.92
CA ALA A 138 3.48 -5.07 15.53
C ALA A 138 4.91 -5.10 14.96
N LEU A 139 5.43 -3.95 14.53
CA LEU A 139 6.79 -3.81 13.99
C LEU A 139 7.87 -3.96 15.07
N ARG A 140 9.00 -4.54 14.68
CA ARG A 140 10.23 -4.58 15.48
C ARG A 140 11.14 -3.40 15.15
N ALA A 141 12.06 -3.10 16.04
CA ALA A 141 13.14 -2.15 15.77
C ALA A 141 13.84 -2.47 14.45
N GLY A 142 13.99 -1.47 13.59
CA GLY A 142 14.58 -1.62 12.26
C GLY A 142 13.58 -1.85 11.13
N ASP A 143 12.35 -2.28 11.42
CA ASP A 143 11.27 -2.38 10.43
C ASP A 143 10.83 -0.99 9.96
N VAL A 144 10.24 -0.94 8.76
CA VAL A 144 9.76 0.30 8.15
C VAL A 144 8.28 0.17 7.82
N LEU A 145 7.46 1.08 8.34
CA LEU A 145 6.07 1.24 7.90
C LEU A 145 6.01 2.22 6.73
N VAL A 146 5.33 1.84 5.65
CA VAL A 146 5.06 2.69 4.51
C VAL A 146 3.55 2.70 4.23
N CYS A 147 2.97 3.89 4.05
CA CYS A 147 1.55 4.05 3.70
C CYS A 147 1.39 4.82 2.39
N TYR A 148 0.54 4.30 1.51
CA TYR A 148 0.09 5.02 0.32
C TYR A 148 -0.86 6.16 0.66
N GLN A 149 -0.74 7.28 -0.06
CA GLN A 149 -1.68 8.39 0.01
C GLN A 149 -1.90 9.01 -1.37
N ARG A 150 -3.16 9.08 -1.79
CA ARG A 150 -3.63 9.84 -2.94
C ARG A 150 -4.00 11.28 -2.54
N ALA A 151 -3.82 12.20 -3.48
CA ALA A 151 -4.17 13.59 -3.35
C ALA A 151 -5.65 13.78 -2.99
N ARG A 152 -5.90 14.79 -2.15
CA ARG A 152 -7.25 15.21 -1.74
C ARG A 152 -7.50 16.63 -2.22
N ARG A 153 -8.76 16.99 -2.40
CA ARG A 153 -9.18 18.35 -2.82
C ARG A 153 -8.84 19.44 -1.79
N GLN A 154 -8.59 19.04 -0.55
CA GLN A 154 -8.31 19.95 0.56
C GLN A 154 -6.94 20.64 0.40
N LYS A 155 -6.86 21.92 0.79
CA LYS A 155 -5.59 22.64 0.90
C LYS A 155 -4.65 21.91 1.88
N ASP A 156 -3.36 21.84 1.53
CA ASP A 156 -2.34 21.17 2.33
C ASP A 156 -2.66 19.69 2.65
N TRP A 157 -3.25 18.95 1.69
CA TRP A 157 -3.54 17.53 1.89
C TRP A 157 -2.30 16.71 2.25
N ARG A 158 -1.11 17.13 1.79
CA ARG A 158 0.17 16.45 2.09
C ARG A 158 0.56 16.61 3.56
N GLY A 159 0.54 17.85 4.08
CA GLY A 159 0.83 18.11 5.50
C GLY A 159 -0.21 17.47 6.42
N ARG A 160 -1.49 17.45 6.03
CA ARG A 160 -2.54 16.71 6.75
C ARG A 160 -2.30 15.21 6.77
N ALA A 161 -1.98 14.60 5.63
CA ALA A 161 -1.69 13.17 5.56
C ALA A 161 -0.45 12.80 6.40
N ARG A 162 0.62 13.60 6.33
CA ARG A 162 1.81 13.42 7.17
C ARG A 162 1.48 13.46 8.66
N ARG A 163 0.68 14.43 9.10
CA ARG A 163 0.22 14.53 10.50
C ARG A 163 -0.66 13.36 10.91
N ALA A 164 -1.62 12.95 10.07
CA ALA A 164 -2.48 11.81 10.37
C ALA A 164 -1.68 10.52 10.55
N PHE A 165 -0.73 10.27 9.63
CA PHE A 165 0.17 9.12 9.72
C PHE A 165 1.14 9.21 10.89
N ALA A 166 1.67 10.39 11.23
CA ALA A 166 2.57 10.57 12.38
C ALA A 166 1.85 10.40 13.73
N ASN A 167 0.66 10.99 13.85
CA ASN A 167 -0.11 10.96 15.09
C ASN A 167 -0.62 9.56 15.44
N ALA A 168 -0.86 8.71 14.43
CA ALA A 168 -1.33 7.34 14.63
C ALA A 168 -0.39 6.51 15.56
N PRO A 169 0.90 6.32 15.23
CA PRO A 169 1.89 5.69 16.11
C PRO A 169 2.45 6.62 17.20
N GLY A 170 1.93 7.84 17.37
CA GLY A 170 2.46 8.82 18.33
C GLY A 170 3.84 9.37 18.00
N LEU A 171 4.22 9.40 16.72
CA LEU A 171 5.52 9.90 16.26
C LEU A 171 5.50 11.42 16.04
N PRO A 172 6.63 12.11 16.27
CA PRO A 172 6.82 13.45 15.76
C PRO A 172 6.68 13.49 14.24
N SER A 173 5.96 14.49 13.72
CA SER A 173 5.75 14.58 12.27
C SER A 173 7.03 14.69 11.45
N PHE A 174 8.12 15.21 12.03
CA PHE A 174 9.42 15.32 11.36
C PHE A 174 10.10 13.96 11.14
N ASP A 175 9.76 12.93 11.91
CA ASP A 175 10.28 11.55 11.76
C ASP A 175 9.58 10.79 10.62
N VAL A 176 8.50 11.34 10.08
CA VAL A 176 7.81 10.80 8.90
C VAL A 176 8.45 11.35 7.64
N GLU A 177 9.05 10.49 6.84
CA GLU A 177 9.53 10.83 5.50
C GLU A 177 8.37 10.87 4.50
N VAL A 178 8.40 11.85 3.57
CA VAL A 178 7.39 12.02 2.53
C VAL A 178 8.04 11.85 1.16
N LEU A 179 7.81 10.69 0.53
CA LEU A 179 8.34 10.37 -0.78
C LEU A 179 7.35 10.78 -1.88
N ARG A 180 7.87 11.37 -2.96
CA ARG A 180 7.11 11.93 -4.08
C ARG A 180 7.83 11.66 -5.39
N SER A 181 7.09 11.68 -6.50
CA SER A 181 7.66 11.57 -7.84
C SER A 181 6.94 12.49 -8.82
N GLU A 182 7.68 12.98 -9.81
CA GLU A 182 7.08 13.71 -10.94
C GLU A 182 6.26 12.80 -11.85
N LEU A 183 6.53 11.48 -11.83
CA LEU A 183 5.78 10.46 -12.57
C LEU A 183 4.34 10.33 -12.05
N ALA A 184 4.14 10.45 -10.74
CA ALA A 184 2.84 10.25 -10.10
C ALA A 184 2.56 11.40 -9.10
N ARG A 185 2.30 12.60 -9.63
CA ARG A 185 2.16 13.85 -8.84
C ARG A 185 0.95 13.88 -7.91
N ASP A 186 -0.04 13.03 -8.18
CA ASP A 186 -1.29 12.93 -7.43
C ASP A 186 -1.22 11.93 -6.28
N VAL A 187 -0.05 11.38 -5.97
CA VAL A 187 0.17 10.47 -4.84
C VAL A 187 1.46 10.81 -4.08
N LEU A 188 1.60 10.25 -2.89
CA LEU A 188 2.84 10.21 -2.12
C LEU A 188 2.89 8.92 -1.30
N LEU A 189 4.07 8.59 -0.80
CA LEU A 189 4.24 7.58 0.24
C LEU A 189 4.75 8.24 1.52
N LEU A 190 4.19 7.81 2.65
CA LEU A 190 4.61 8.20 4.00
C LEU A 190 5.39 7.04 4.59
N ALA A 191 6.60 7.29 5.09
CA ALA A 191 7.44 6.25 5.67
C ALA A 191 7.90 6.62 7.08
N ALA A 192 7.92 5.64 7.98
CA ALA A 192 8.53 5.76 9.30
C ALA A 192 9.24 4.45 9.66
N LYS A 193 10.47 4.55 10.15
CA LYS A 193 11.23 3.42 10.68
C LYS A 193 10.93 3.28 12.17
N LYS A 194 10.72 2.05 12.64
CA LYS A 194 10.59 1.76 14.07
C LYS A 194 11.97 1.90 14.71
N ALA A 195 12.10 2.87 15.60
CA ALA A 195 13.33 3.07 16.37
C ALA A 195 13.60 1.88 17.32
N PRO A 196 14.87 1.67 17.72
CA PRO A 196 15.22 0.74 18.79
C PRO A 196 14.50 1.00 20.11
#